data_AF-A0A1V0UX66-F1
#
_entry.id   AF-A0A1V0UX66-F1
#
_cell.length_a   1.000
_cell.length_b   1.000
_cell.length_c   1.000
_cell.angle_alpha   90.00
_cell.angle_beta   90.00
_cell.angle_gamma   90.00
#
_symmetry.space_group_name_H-M   'P 1'
#
loop_
_entity.id
_entity.type
_entity.pdbx_description
1 polymer ?
#
loop_
_entity_poly.entity_id
_entity_poly.type
_entity_poly.pdbx_seq_one_letter_code
_entity_poly.pdbx_strand_id
1 'polypeptide(L)'
;MHVGDWVSLAYKGEITRGFILRISKSEVKIQATTTLHGPRALEVITVPKEDIWAIEYILSPEDIPDMIELALMTKDKEWFRFLVHELSLWRPVGEVFTN
;
A
#
# COMPACT_ATOMS: atom_id res chain seq x y z
N MET A 1 -11.37 11.00 4.20
CA MET A 1 -10.11 11.52 3.63
C MET A 1 -10.18 13.02 3.54
N HIS A 2 -9.18 13.69 4.08
CA HIS A 2 -9.04 15.14 4.17
C HIS A 2 -7.59 15.54 3.84
N VAL A 3 -7.36 16.85 3.66
CA VAL A 3 -5.99 17.39 3.55
C VAL A 3 -5.20 17.07 4.82
N GLY A 4 -3.99 16.56 4.67
CA GLY A 4 -3.13 16.07 5.76
C GLY A 4 -3.26 14.59 6.04
N ASP A 5 -4.31 13.91 5.58
CA ASP A 5 -4.45 12.46 5.78
C ASP A 5 -3.36 11.72 4.98
N TRP A 6 -2.84 10.66 5.60
CA TRP A 6 -1.96 9.71 4.95
C TRP A 6 -2.76 8.80 4.03
N VAL A 7 -2.23 8.58 2.84
CA VAL A 7 -2.84 7.74 1.80
C VAL A 7 -1.81 6.87 1.12
N SER A 8 -2.29 5.75 0.61
CA SER A 8 -1.57 4.92 -0.35
C SER A 8 -2.18 5.14 -1.74
N LEU A 9 -1.34 5.06 -2.77
CA LEU A 9 -1.76 5.23 -4.16
C LEU A 9 -0.96 4.31 -5.09
N ALA A 10 -1.56 3.94 -6.21
CA ALA A 10 -0.87 3.24 -7.29
C ALA A 10 -0.29 4.30 -8.24
N TYR A 11 1.04 4.36 -8.36
CA TYR A 11 1.71 5.33 -9.20
C TYR A 11 2.89 4.70 -9.93
N LYS A 12 2.91 4.82 -11.27
CA LYS A 12 3.93 4.22 -12.14
C LYS A 12 4.14 2.71 -11.89
N GLY A 13 3.06 1.98 -11.59
CA GLY A 13 3.10 0.53 -11.34
C GLY A 13 3.58 0.14 -9.93
N GLU A 14 3.75 1.09 -9.01
CA GLU A 14 4.18 0.84 -7.64
C GLU A 14 3.18 1.42 -6.63
N ILE A 15 3.08 0.78 -5.46
CA ILE A 15 2.42 1.39 -4.31
C ILE A 15 3.33 2.46 -3.74
N THR A 16 2.82 3.70 -3.73
CA THR A 16 3.46 4.87 -3.14
C THR A 16 2.66 5.30 -1.93
N ARG A 17 3.34 5.78 -0.89
CA ARG A 17 2.72 6.37 0.30
C ARG A 17 3.04 7.86 0.36
N GLY A 18 2.09 8.62 0.88
CA GLY A 18 2.24 10.06 1.03
C GLY A 18 1.09 10.66 1.82
N PHE A 19 1.07 11.99 1.89
CA PHE A 19 -0.01 12.73 2.55
C PHE A 19 -0.68 13.70 1.59
N ILE A 20 -1.98 13.89 1.78
CA ILE A 20 -2.80 14.74 0.92
C ILE A 20 -2.43 16.22 1.15
N LEU A 21 -2.01 16.91 0.08
CA LEU A 21 -1.79 18.36 0.09
C LEU A 21 -3.06 19.13 -0.27
N ARG A 22 -3.84 18.62 -1.22
CA ARG A 22 -5.05 19.27 -1.71
C ARG A 22 -6.01 18.28 -2.35
N ILE A 23 -7.30 18.48 -2.11
CA ILE A 23 -8.38 17.73 -2.76
C ILE A 23 -9.15 18.69 -3.66
N SER A 24 -9.31 18.33 -4.93
CA SER A 24 -10.16 19.00 -5.91
C SER A 24 -11.44 18.18 -6.16
N LYS A 25 -12.27 18.57 -7.15
CA LYS A 25 -13.47 17.78 -7.50
C LYS A 25 -13.09 16.37 -7.98
N SER A 26 -12.20 16.27 -8.95
CA SER A 26 -11.80 15.01 -9.61
C SER A 26 -10.46 14.44 -9.16
N GLU A 27 -9.55 15.29 -8.69
CA GLU A 27 -8.15 14.91 -8.45
C GLU A 27 -7.72 15.19 -7.01
N VAL A 28 -6.65 14.50 -6.61
CA VAL A 28 -5.96 14.69 -5.34
C VAL A 28 -4.48 14.91 -5.57
N LYS A 29 -3.92 15.91 -4.90
CA LYS A 29 -2.50 16.24 -4.92
C LYS A 29 -1.86 15.73 -3.63
N ILE A 30 -0.78 14.98 -3.76
CA ILE A 30 -0.16 14.19 -2.69
C ILE A 30 1.34 14.48 -2.67
N GLN A 31 1.90 14.71 -1.48
CA GLN A 31 3.35 14.69 -1.29
C GLN A 31 3.78 13.24 -1.06
N ALA A 32 4.48 12.64 -2.01
CA ALA A 32 5.06 11.32 -1.83
C ALA A 32 6.19 11.40 -0.79
N THR A 33 6.23 10.39 0.09
CA THR A 33 7.29 10.25 1.10
C THR A 33 8.14 9.02 0.81
N THR A 34 7.50 7.93 0.40
CA THR A 34 8.13 6.61 0.24
C THR A 34 7.43 5.82 -0.85
N THR A 35 8.18 5.04 -1.61
CA THR A 35 7.66 3.89 -2.38
C THR A 35 8.08 2.59 -1.71
N LEU A 36 7.53 1.48 -2.20
CA LEU A 36 8.00 0.12 -1.88
C LEU A 36 9.53 -0.03 -2.04
N HIS A 37 10.14 0.67 -3.01
CA HIS A 37 11.56 0.54 -3.33
C HIS A 37 12.48 1.63 -2.76
N GLY A 38 11.96 2.53 -1.89
CA GLY A 38 12.78 3.52 -1.20
C GLY A 38 12.16 4.91 -1.05
N PRO A 39 12.92 5.89 -0.51
CA PRO A 39 12.42 7.23 -0.27
C PRO A 39 12.16 8.00 -1.58
N ARG A 40 10.96 8.57 -1.72
CA ARG A 40 10.55 9.50 -2.80
C ARG A 40 10.10 10.85 -2.26
N ALA A 41 10.69 11.27 -1.14
CA ALA A 41 10.23 12.36 -0.27
C ALA A 41 10.07 13.76 -0.88
N LEU A 42 10.27 13.91 -2.19
CA LEU A 42 10.23 15.20 -2.89
C LEU A 42 9.27 15.23 -4.10
N GLU A 43 8.66 14.10 -4.48
CA GLU A 43 7.74 14.08 -5.64
C GLU A 43 6.32 14.48 -5.20
N VAL A 44 5.74 15.46 -5.89
CA VAL A 44 4.35 15.83 -5.72
C VAL A 44 3.53 15.21 -6.85
N ILE A 45 2.63 14.31 -6.48
CA ILE A 45 1.85 13.50 -7.41
C ILE A 45 0.42 14.02 -7.46
N THR A 46 -0.14 14.12 -8.67
CA THR A 46 -1.57 14.38 -8.89
C THR A 46 -2.18 13.15 -9.52
N VAL A 47 -3.21 12.60 -8.90
CA VAL A 47 -3.95 11.42 -9.37
C VAL A 47 -5.46 11.63 -9.25
N PRO A 48 -6.27 10.91 -10.05
CA PRO A 48 -7.70 10.75 -9.82
C PRO A 48 -8.02 10.32 -8.39
N LYS A 49 -9.20 10.73 -7.88
CA LYS A 49 -9.66 10.31 -6.55
C LYS A 49 -9.85 8.80 -6.40
N GLU A 50 -10.22 8.10 -7.47
CA GLU A 50 -10.36 6.64 -7.44
C GLU A 50 -9.04 5.90 -7.24
N ASP A 51 -7.90 6.52 -7.54
CA ASP A 51 -6.58 5.88 -7.46
C ASP A 51 -5.93 6.02 -6.07
N ILE A 52 -6.65 6.57 -5.09
CA ILE A 52 -6.18 6.77 -3.72
C ILE A 52 -7.01 5.98 -2.73
N TRP A 53 -6.36 5.39 -1.73
CA TRP A 53 -7.02 4.70 -0.64
C TRP A 53 -6.41 5.10 0.70
N ALA A 54 -7.22 5.00 1.75
CA ALA A 54 -6.78 5.38 3.08
C ALA A 54 -5.64 4.44 3.47
N ILE A 55 -4.68 4.92 4.24
CA ILE A 55 -3.81 3.99 4.95
C ILE A 55 -4.66 3.33 6.03
N GLU A 56 -5.39 2.30 5.65
CA GLU A 56 -5.61 1.18 6.54
C GLU A 56 -4.26 0.49 6.71
N TYR A 57 -4.01 -0.11 7.87
CA TYR A 57 -2.87 -1.00 8.04
C TYR A 57 -3.06 -2.21 7.11
N ILE A 58 -2.82 -2.00 5.82
CA ILE A 58 -2.69 -3.03 4.83
C ILE A 58 -1.33 -3.62 5.14
N LEU A 59 -1.32 -4.80 5.75
CA LEU A 59 -0.14 -5.67 5.77
C LEU A 59 0.47 -5.61 4.37
N SER A 60 1.63 -4.95 4.24
CA SER A 60 2.29 -4.91 2.95
C SER A 60 2.68 -6.35 2.62
N PRO A 61 2.64 -6.78 1.35
CA PRO A 61 2.97 -8.17 1.00
C PRO A 61 4.34 -8.61 1.52
N GLU A 62 5.27 -7.65 1.61
CA GLU A 62 6.60 -7.82 2.17
C GLU A 62 6.64 -7.95 3.70
N ASP A 63 5.63 -7.43 4.42
CA ASP A 63 5.49 -7.56 5.87
C ASP A 63 4.90 -8.94 6.24
N ILE A 64 4.18 -9.58 5.32
CA ILE A 64 3.45 -10.83 5.59
C ILE A 64 4.39 -11.97 6.04
N PRO A 65 5.56 -12.23 5.42
CA PRO A 65 6.50 -13.26 5.89
C PRO A 65 6.94 -13.08 7.35
N ASP A 66 7.34 -11.86 7.73
CA ASP A 66 7.77 -11.56 9.10
C ASP A 66 6.61 -11.71 10.10
N MET A 67 5.39 -11.35 9.69
CA MET A 67 4.19 -11.54 10.49
C MET A 67 3.79 -13.01 10.62
N ILE A 68 4.03 -13.83 9.60
CA ILE A 68 3.85 -15.29 9.66
C ILE A 68 4.79 -15.90 10.69
N GLU A 69 6.07 -15.49 10.70
CA GLU A 69 7.03 -15.94 11.71
C GLU A 69 6.57 -15.54 13.12
N LEU A 70 6.10 -14.31 13.31
CA LEU A 70 5.58 -13.85 14.59
C LEU A 70 4.34 -14.64 15.05
N ALA A 71 3.42 -14.95 14.14
CA ALA A 71 2.26 -15.79 14.43
C ALA A 71 2.66 -17.21 14.87
N LEU A 72 3.70 -17.78 14.25
CA LEU A 72 4.28 -19.07 14.66
C LEU A 72 4.92 -19.01 16.04
N MET A 73 5.70 -17.97 16.33
CA MET A 73 6.36 -17.76 17.64
C MET A 73 5.35 -17.62 18.77
N THR A 74 4.28 -16.86 18.52
CA THR A 74 3.18 -16.62 19.47
C THR A 74 2.17 -17.78 19.54
N LYS A 75 2.29 -18.77 18.62
CA LYS A 75 1.39 -19.91 18.47
C LYS A 75 -0.06 -19.53 18.15
N ASP A 76 -0.26 -18.38 17.52
CA ASP A 76 -1.57 -17.93 17.06
C ASP A 76 -1.92 -18.59 15.72
N LYS A 77 -2.70 -19.68 15.80
CA LYS A 77 -3.09 -20.47 14.63
C LYS A 77 -4.07 -19.76 13.71
N GLU A 78 -4.96 -18.93 14.25
CA GLU A 78 -5.96 -18.24 13.45
C GLU A 78 -5.30 -17.13 12.65
N TRP A 79 -4.43 -16.36 13.32
CA TRP A 79 -3.67 -15.31 12.67
C TRP A 79 -2.71 -15.85 11.60
N PHE A 80 -2.01 -16.96 11.89
CA PHE A 80 -1.18 -17.63 10.89
C PHE A 80 -1.97 -18.01 9.62
N ARG A 81 -3.16 -18.61 9.78
CA ARG A 81 -4.01 -19.02 8.64
C ARG A 81 -4.47 -17.82 7.82
N PHE A 82 -4.86 -16.74 8.48
CA PHE A 82 -5.20 -15.49 7.83
C PHE A 82 -4.02 -14.97 7.00
N LEU A 83 -2.82 -14.87 7.59
CA LEU A 83 -1.64 -14.33 6.91
C LEU A 83 -1.18 -15.18 5.71
N VAL A 84 -1.23 -16.50 5.82
CA VAL A 84 -0.92 -17.41 4.70
C VAL A 84 -1.95 -17.27 3.58
N HIS A 85 -3.24 -17.09 3.92
CA HIS A 85 -4.27 -16.82 2.93
C HIS A 85 -4.01 -15.49 2.22
N GLU A 86 -3.78 -14.41 2.97
CA GLU A 86 -3.44 -13.11 2.41
C GLU A 86 -2.23 -13.20 1.47
N LEU A 87 -1.14 -13.85 1.90
CA LEU A 87 0.05 -14.04 1.07
C LEU A 87 -0.28 -14.69 -0.29
N SER A 88 -1.21 -15.64 -0.31
CA SER A 88 -1.62 -16.36 -1.51
C SER A 88 -2.42 -15.52 -2.50
N LEU A 89 -3.03 -14.42 -2.05
CA LEU A 89 -3.80 -13.51 -2.90
C LEU A 89 -2.91 -12.54 -3.67
N TRP A 90 -1.69 -12.27 -3.18
CA TRP A 90 -0.74 -11.39 -3.85
C TRP A 90 -0.07 -12.10 -5.02
N ARG A 91 -0.13 -11.49 -6.21
CA ARG A 91 0.59 -11.95 -7.39
C ARG A 91 1.69 -10.96 -7.78
N PRO A 92 2.83 -11.43 -8.30
CA PRO A 92 3.83 -10.56 -8.90
C PRO A 92 3.19 -9.73 -10.02
N VAL A 93 3.49 -8.43 -10.04
CA VAL A 93 2.94 -7.46 -11.01
C VAL A 93 3.14 -7.92 -12.47
N GLY A 94 4.25 -8.62 -12.76
CA GLY A 94 4.55 -9.15 -14.10
C GLY A 94 3.61 -10.25 -14.61
N GLU A 95 2.85 -10.92 -13.74
CA GLU A 95 1.92 -11.98 -14.12
C GLU A 95 0.50 -11.48 -14.44
N VAL A 96 0.22 -10.20 -14.15
CA VAL A 96 -1.11 -9.60 -14.36
C VAL A 96 -1.25 -8.98 -15.75
N PHE A 97 -0.15 -8.58 -16.39
CA PHE A 97 -0.14 -7.86 -17.67
C PHE A 97 0.14 -8.73 -18.91
N THR A 98 0.16 -10.06 -18.78
CA THR A 98 0.45 -11.01 -19.87
C THR A 98 -0.79 -11.64 -20.52
N ASN A 99 -1.99 -11.09 -20.31
CA ASN A 99 -3.22 -11.51 -20.99
C ASN A 99 -3.85 -10.41 -21.83
#